data_AF-A0A8K0Y6N9-F1
#
_entry.id   AF-A0A8K0Y6N9-F1
#
_cell.length_a   1.000
_cell.length_b   1.000
_cell.length_c   1.000
_cell.angle_alpha   90.00
_cell.angle_beta   90.00
_cell.angle_gamma   90.00
#
_symmetry.space_group_name_H-M   'P 1'
#
loop_
_entity.id
_entity.type
_entity.pdbx_description
1 polymer ?
#
loop_
_entity_poly.entity_id
_entity_poly.type
_entity_poly.pdbx_seq_one_letter_code
_entity_poly.pdbx_strand_id
1 'polypeptide(L)'
;MGDVEPSFTEYTIIKFRYDNYILPTATLRPETIFGVTNLWVNPDTNYEIAKVDNEEWIVSSECATKLGFLNKKVTKTGNITGIELVGKKVKIPERGDEVFILPATFVESDNGTGIVMSVPAHAPFDYQALEDLKKNTGKYH
;
A
#
# COMPACT_ATOMS: atom_id res chain seq x y z
N MET A 1 11.70 1.24 -37.75
CA MET A 1 10.73 0.60 -36.85
C MET A 1 11.44 0.56 -35.52
N GLY A 2 11.17 1.53 -34.65
CA GLY A 2 11.96 1.74 -33.44
C GLY A 2 11.68 0.65 -32.43
N ASP A 3 12.73 -0.02 -31.97
CA ASP A 3 12.70 -0.88 -30.79
C ASP A 3 12.06 -0.11 -29.63
N VAL A 4 10.87 -0.53 -29.24
CA VAL A 4 10.28 -0.09 -27.98
C VAL A 4 10.95 -0.95 -26.93
N GLU A 5 12.05 -0.47 -26.36
CA GLU A 5 12.59 -1.05 -25.14
C GLU A 5 11.44 -1.07 -24.11
N PRO A 6 11.08 -2.23 -23.55
CA PRO A 6 10.12 -2.24 -22.46
C PRO A 6 10.72 -1.37 -21.36
N SER A 7 10.05 -0.27 -21.01
CA SER A 7 10.43 0.53 -19.86
C SER A 7 10.22 -0.33 -18.61
N PHE A 8 11.24 -1.09 -18.23
CA PHE A 8 11.28 -1.83 -16.97
C PHE A 8 11.27 -0.80 -15.86
N THR A 9 10.06 -0.43 -15.45
CA THR A 9 9.87 0.50 -14.36
C THR A 9 10.21 -0.29 -13.09
N GLU A 10 11.42 -0.08 -12.58
CA GLU A 10 11.88 -0.70 -11.34
C GLU A 10 11.15 -0.04 -10.16
N TYR A 11 10.17 -0.76 -9.62
CA TYR A 11 9.51 -0.37 -8.39
C TYR A 11 10.30 -0.87 -7.18
N THR A 12 10.54 0.02 -6.22
CA THR A 12 11.04 -0.37 -4.90
C THR A 12 9.85 -0.67 -3.99
N ILE A 13 9.92 -1.81 -3.28
CA ILE A 13 8.92 -2.17 -2.28
C ILE A 13 9.39 -1.70 -0.90
N ILE A 14 8.60 -0.84 -0.27
CA ILE A 14 8.80 -0.42 1.13
C ILE A 14 7.87 -1.23 2.02
N LYS A 15 8.42 -1.82 3.08
CA LYS A 15 7.71 -2.75 3.98
C LYS A 15 7.26 -2.04 5.25
N PHE A 16 6.03 -1.52 5.27
CA PHE A 16 5.42 -1.00 6.50
C PHE A 16 5.00 -2.15 7.40
N ARG A 17 5.13 -2.02 8.72
CA ARG A 17 4.75 -3.08 9.66
C ARG A 17 3.47 -2.75 10.39
N TYR A 18 2.53 -3.68 10.41
CA TYR A 18 1.30 -3.61 11.19
C TYR A 18 1.21 -4.87 12.04
N ASP A 19 1.39 -4.75 13.36
CA ASP A 19 1.54 -5.90 14.26
C ASP A 19 2.60 -6.90 13.73
N ASN A 20 2.18 -8.12 13.37
CA ASN A 20 3.03 -9.16 12.78
C ASN A 20 2.98 -9.20 11.25
N TYR A 21 2.17 -8.33 10.64
CA TYR A 21 1.96 -8.25 9.19
C TYR A 21 2.82 -7.16 8.55
N ILE A 22 3.11 -7.34 7.28
CA ILE A 22 3.79 -6.39 6.43
C ILE A 22 2.81 -5.84 5.40
N LEU A 23 2.73 -4.53 5.30
CA LEU A 23 2.01 -3.81 4.25
C LEU A 23 3.06 -3.28 3.27
N PRO A 24 3.40 -4.04 2.22
CA PRO A 24 4.33 -3.58 1.21
C PRO A 24 3.67 -2.48 0.37
N THR A 25 4.41 -1.42 0.05
CA THR A 25 3.99 -0.37 -0.87
C THR A 25 5.00 -0.22 -1.99
N ALA A 26 4.54 -0.14 -3.23
CA ALA A 26 5.41 0.09 -4.38
C ALA A 26 5.63 1.60 -4.59
N THR A 27 6.89 2.00 -4.77
CA THR A 27 7.27 3.39 -5.09
C THR A 27 8.41 3.42 -6.10
N LEU A 28 8.43 4.46 -6.93
CA LEU A 28 9.56 4.78 -7.81
C LEU A 28 10.63 5.63 -7.11
N ARG A 29 10.30 6.15 -5.92
CA ARG A 29 11.12 7.10 -5.18
C ARG A 29 11.28 6.65 -3.73
N PRO A 30 12.11 5.64 -3.45
CA PRO A 30 12.28 5.11 -2.09
C PRO A 30 12.78 6.16 -1.09
N GLU A 31 13.51 7.19 -1.55
CA GLU A 31 13.99 8.30 -0.75
C GLU A 31 12.87 9.13 -0.10
N THR A 32 11.65 9.06 -0.66
CA THR A 32 10.49 9.82 -0.15
C THR A 32 9.87 9.21 1.11
N ILE A 33 10.38 8.07 1.58
CA ILE A 33 9.92 7.42 2.83
C ILE A 33 9.93 8.36 4.04
N PHE A 34 10.90 9.28 4.10
CA PHE A 34 11.01 10.24 5.20
C PHE A 34 9.85 11.25 5.24
N GLY A 35 9.24 11.53 4.08
CA GLY A 35 8.10 12.41 3.94
C GLY A 35 6.74 11.72 4.09
N VAL A 36 6.72 10.43 4.45
CA VAL A 36 5.46 9.69 4.57
C VAL A 36 4.66 10.18 5.78
N THR A 37 3.40 10.51 5.54
CA THR A 37 2.45 10.99 6.57
C THR A 37 1.38 9.97 6.92
N ASN A 38 0.99 9.13 5.95
CA ASN A 38 -0.05 8.11 6.09
C ASN A 38 0.09 7.07 4.96
N LEU A 39 -0.62 5.94 5.10
CA LEU A 39 -0.88 5.02 3.99
C LEU A 39 -2.30 5.21 3.47
N TRP A 40 -2.51 4.83 2.22
CA TRP A 40 -3.79 4.85 1.54
C TRP A 40 -4.20 3.42 1.20
N VAL A 41 -5.44 3.08 1.58
CA VAL A 41 -6.09 1.82 1.22
C VAL A 41 -7.47 2.10 0.69
N ASN A 42 -7.94 1.26 -0.22
CA ASN A 42 -9.30 1.37 -0.72
C ASN A 42 -10.26 0.61 0.23
N PRO A 43 -11.18 1.29 0.92
CA PRO A 43 -12.06 0.65 1.90
C PRO A 43 -13.00 -0.41 1.28
N ASP A 44 -13.33 -0.26 0.00
CA ASP A 44 -14.24 -1.13 -0.75
C ASP A 44 -13.51 -2.34 -1.38
N THR A 45 -12.18 -2.42 -1.23
CA THR A 45 -11.34 -3.48 -1.79
C THR A 45 -11.06 -4.57 -0.75
N ASN A 46 -11.02 -5.82 -1.22
CA ASN A 46 -10.58 -6.96 -0.41
C ASN A 46 -9.07 -7.21 -0.57
N TYR A 47 -8.40 -7.29 0.56
CA TYR A 47 -6.99 -7.63 0.68
C TYR A 47 -6.83 -9.07 1.16
N GLU A 48 -5.70 -9.67 0.82
CA GLU A 48 -5.33 -11.01 1.24
C GLU A 48 -4.09 -10.97 2.12
N ILE A 49 -4.16 -11.77 3.19
CA ILE A 49 -3.02 -12.11 4.02
C ILE A 49 -2.33 -13.27 3.33
N ALA A 50 -1.11 -13.04 2.86
CA ALA A 50 -0.31 -14.01 2.16
C ALA A 50 1.05 -14.14 2.81
N LYS A 51 1.43 -15.38 3.17
CA LYS A 51 2.78 -15.71 3.58
C LYS A 51 3.68 -15.75 2.35
N VAL A 52 4.54 -14.75 2.20
CA VAL A 52 5.52 -14.64 1.12
C VAL A 52 6.89 -14.97 1.70
N ASP A 53 7.46 -16.10 1.25
CA ASP A 53 8.67 -16.69 1.82
C ASP A 53 8.50 -17.01 3.34
N ASN A 54 8.91 -16.10 4.22
CA ASN A 54 8.81 -16.23 5.69
C ASN A 54 8.11 -15.04 6.36
N GLU A 55 7.54 -14.13 5.59
CA GLU A 55 6.86 -12.93 6.09
C GLU A 55 5.37 -13.00 5.77
N GLU A 56 4.50 -12.53 6.68
CA GLU A 56 3.07 -12.41 6.39
C GLU A 56 2.78 -11.01 5.84
N TRP A 57 2.31 -10.96 4.59
CA TRP A 57 2.05 -9.73 3.86
C TRP A 57 0.54 -9.51 3.72
N ILE A 58 0.09 -8.27 3.82
CA ILE A 58 -1.27 -7.84 3.46
C ILE A 58 -1.16 -7.09 2.14
N VAL A 59 -1.74 -7.65 1.08
CA VAL A 59 -1.71 -7.09 -0.27
C VAL A 59 -3.07 -7.26 -0.94
N SER A 60 -3.34 -6.53 -2.03
CA SER A 60 -4.56 -6.77 -2.82
C SER A 60 -4.61 -8.21 -3.33
N SER A 61 -5.83 -8.70 -3.56
CA SER A 61 -6.08 -10.05 -4.08
C SER A 61 -5.38 -10.30 -5.43
N GLU A 62 -5.34 -9.28 -6.27
CA GLU A 62 -4.64 -9.25 -7.55
C GLU A 62 -3.13 -9.34 -7.35
N CYS A 63 -2.57 -8.56 -6.41
CA CYS A 63 -1.14 -8.61 -6.10
C CYS A 63 -0.73 -9.98 -5.52
N ALA A 64 -1.51 -10.55 -4.60
CA ALA A 64 -1.25 -11.90 -4.06
C ALA A 64 -1.17 -12.95 -5.17
N THR A 65 -2.03 -12.81 -6.19
CA THR A 65 -2.05 -13.69 -7.36
C THR A 65 -0.83 -13.45 -8.26
N LYS A 66 -0.47 -12.18 -8.55
CA LYS A 66 0.74 -11.79 -9.29
C LYS A 66 2.02 -12.30 -8.62
N LEU A 67 2.12 -12.19 -7.29
CA LEU A 67 3.27 -12.68 -6.52
C LEU A 67 3.44 -14.20 -6.65
N GLY A 68 2.35 -14.96 -6.74
CA GLY A 68 2.39 -16.41 -6.98
C GLY A 68 3.05 -16.79 -8.32
N PHE A 69 2.98 -15.91 -9.33
CA PHE A 69 3.63 -16.13 -10.63
C PHE A 69 5.12 -15.73 -10.65
N LEU A 70 5.58 -14.92 -9.68
CA LEU A 70 6.95 -14.38 -9.63
C LEU A 70 7.98 -15.34 -8.99
N ASN A 71 7.76 -16.66 -9.06
CA ASN A 71 8.62 -17.68 -8.42
C ASN A 71 8.80 -17.52 -6.90
N LYS A 72 7.91 -16.77 -6.25
CA LYS A 72 7.85 -16.63 -4.78
C LYS A 72 6.98 -17.72 -4.19
N LYS A 73 7.37 -18.25 -3.02
CA LYS A 73 6.50 -19.14 -2.24
C LYS A 73 5.44 -18.29 -1.56
N VAL A 74 4.29 -18.17 -2.20
CA VAL A 74 3.14 -17.43 -1.69
C VAL A 74 2.10 -18.43 -1.20
N THR A 75 1.70 -18.32 0.05
CA THR A 75 0.58 -19.09 0.62
C THR A 75 -0.43 -18.11 1.19
N LYS A 76 -1.62 -18.07 0.61
CA LYS A 76 -2.73 -17.26 1.11
C LYS A 76 -3.21 -17.88 2.44
N THR A 77 -3.12 -17.13 3.53
CA THR A 77 -3.46 -17.57 4.89
C THR A 77 -4.75 -16.94 5.41
N GLY A 78 -5.23 -15.86 4.80
CA GLY A 78 -6.50 -15.23 5.16
C GLY A 78 -6.88 -14.06 4.26
N ASN A 79 -8.00 -13.41 4.58
CA ASN A 79 -8.50 -12.23 3.89
C ASN A 79 -8.85 -11.14 4.91
N ILE A 80 -8.74 -9.88 4.49
CA ILE A 80 -9.09 -8.70 5.29
C ILE A 80 -9.69 -7.63 4.37
N THR A 81 -10.73 -6.96 4.83
CA THR A 81 -11.34 -5.87 4.05
C THR A 81 -10.55 -4.59 4.22
N GLY A 82 -10.51 -3.73 3.20
CA GLY A 82 -9.80 -2.45 3.28
C GLY A 82 -10.33 -1.56 4.41
N ILE A 83 -11.65 -1.61 4.66
CA ILE A 83 -12.27 -0.85 5.76
C ILE A 83 -11.75 -1.28 7.14
N GLU A 84 -11.35 -2.55 7.33
CA GLU A 84 -10.76 -3.02 8.60
C GLU A 84 -9.33 -2.49 8.82
N LEU A 85 -8.64 -2.14 7.74
CA LEU A 85 -7.31 -1.52 7.78
C LEU A 85 -7.41 -0.01 8.05
N VAL A 86 -8.50 0.64 7.66
CA VAL A 86 -8.70 2.08 7.85
C VAL A 86 -8.66 2.43 9.35
N GLY A 87 -7.88 3.47 9.68
CA GLY A 87 -7.69 3.96 11.05
C GLY A 87 -6.65 3.19 11.86
N LYS A 88 -6.10 2.08 11.34
CA LYS A 88 -4.97 1.38 11.98
C LYS A 88 -3.67 2.17 11.82
N LYS A 89 -2.70 1.87 12.68
CA LYS A 89 -1.36 2.46 12.63
C LYS A 89 -0.37 1.46 12.09
N VAL A 90 0.50 1.90 11.20
CA VAL A 90 1.62 1.12 10.69
C VAL A 90 2.92 1.81 11.06
N LYS A 91 3.93 1.00 11.36
CA LYS A 91 5.29 1.46 11.62
C LYS A 91 6.04 1.63 10.31
N ILE A 92 6.67 2.80 10.15
CA ILE A 92 7.57 3.07 9.03
C ILE A 92 8.89 2.32 9.30
N PRO A 93 9.41 1.53 8.34
CA PRO A 93 10.73 0.93 8.47
C PRO A 93 11.79 2.03 8.57
N GLU A 94 12.89 1.78 9.28
CA GLU A 94 14.00 2.74 9.54
C GLU A 94 13.67 3.96 10.43
N ARG A 95 12.44 4.50 10.42
CA ARG A 95 12.10 5.73 11.16
C ARG A 95 11.60 5.50 12.57
N GLY A 96 11.13 4.29 12.90
CA GLY A 96 10.58 3.97 14.23
C GLY A 96 9.20 4.59 14.52
N ASP A 97 8.82 5.62 13.78
CA ASP A 97 7.52 6.29 13.85
C ASP A 97 6.38 5.46 13.27
N GLU A 98 5.16 5.80 13.69
CA GLU A 98 3.91 5.20 13.21
C GLU A 98 3.07 6.23 12.45
N VAL A 99 2.41 5.77 11.39
CA VAL A 99 1.47 6.56 10.59
C VAL A 99 0.15 5.84 10.44
N PHE A 100 -0.92 6.59 10.20
CA PHE A 100 -2.25 6.01 10.04
C PHE A 100 -2.48 5.48 8.63
N ILE A 101 -3.33 4.47 8.52
CA ILE A 101 -3.94 4.04 7.26
C ILE A 101 -5.23 4.84 7.08
N LEU A 102 -5.34 5.55 5.96
CA LEU A 102 -6.49 6.38 5.61
C LEU A 102 -7.23 5.80 4.39
N PRO A 103 -8.55 6.00 4.30
CA PRO A 103 -9.34 5.51 3.18
C PRO A 103 -9.09 6.37 1.93
N ALA A 104 -8.92 5.71 0.80
CA ALA A 104 -8.74 6.33 -0.51
C ALA A 104 -9.38 5.45 -1.59
N THR A 105 -10.54 5.87 -2.10
CA THR A 105 -11.25 5.16 -3.16
C THR A 105 -10.56 5.25 -4.52
N PHE A 106 -9.57 6.14 -4.68
CA PHE A 106 -8.75 6.24 -5.89
C PHE A 106 -7.60 5.23 -5.94
N VAL A 107 -7.37 4.47 -4.87
CA VAL A 107 -6.36 3.42 -4.86
C VAL A 107 -6.93 2.21 -5.59
N GLU A 108 -6.31 1.89 -6.73
CA GLU A 108 -6.66 0.74 -7.53
C GLU A 108 -5.95 -0.51 -6.99
N SER A 109 -6.72 -1.60 -6.81
CA SER A 109 -6.23 -2.89 -6.30
C SER A 109 -5.17 -3.52 -7.20
N ASP A 110 -5.23 -3.26 -8.51
CA ASP A 110 -4.30 -3.82 -9.50
C ASP A 110 -2.93 -3.11 -9.52
N ASN A 111 -2.84 -1.90 -8.94
CA ASN A 111 -1.63 -1.09 -8.96
C ASN A 111 -0.69 -1.46 -7.80
N GLY A 112 0.47 -2.03 -8.13
CA GLY A 112 1.48 -2.45 -7.17
C GLY A 112 0.94 -3.50 -6.20
N THR A 113 0.71 -3.09 -4.96
CA THR A 113 0.23 -3.94 -3.84
C THR A 113 -1.20 -3.60 -3.40
N GLY A 114 -1.84 -2.62 -4.04
CA GLY A 114 -3.12 -2.05 -3.60
C GLY A 114 -3.00 -1.18 -2.34
N ILE A 115 -1.79 -0.85 -1.90
CA ILE A 115 -1.50 0.02 -0.76
C ILE A 115 -0.50 1.07 -1.22
N VAL A 116 -0.84 2.34 -1.04
CA VAL A 116 -0.03 3.48 -1.51
C VAL A 116 0.45 4.28 -0.32
N MET A 117 1.73 4.68 -0.31
CA MET A 117 2.25 5.58 0.72
C MET A 117 2.01 7.04 0.34
N SER A 118 1.57 7.85 1.30
CA SER A 118 1.28 9.26 1.08
C SER A 118 2.50 10.13 1.32
N VAL A 119 2.90 10.89 0.30
CA VAL A 119 4.00 11.85 0.40
C VAL A 119 3.53 13.22 -0.11
N PRO A 120 2.86 14.02 0.75
CA PRO A 120 2.20 15.26 0.32
C PRO A 120 3.17 16.31 -0.24
N ALA A 121 4.46 16.26 0.12
CA ALA A 121 5.48 17.16 -0.42
C ALA A 121 5.81 16.91 -1.91
N HIS A 122 5.45 15.74 -2.43
CA HIS A 122 5.86 15.30 -3.78
C HIS A 122 4.70 14.87 -4.68
N ALA A 123 3.46 14.88 -4.19
CA ALA A 123 2.29 14.45 -4.94
C ALA A 123 1.10 15.42 -4.76
N PRO A 124 0.67 16.14 -5.82
CA PRO A 124 -0.49 17.03 -5.75
C PRO A 124 -1.80 16.26 -5.47
N PHE A 125 -1.86 14.98 -5.84
CA PHE A 125 -3.02 14.11 -5.57
C PHE A 125 -3.20 13.79 -4.08
N ASP A 126 -2.11 13.62 -3.33
CA ASP A 126 -2.13 13.36 -1.90
C ASP A 126 -2.71 14.53 -1.11
N TYR A 127 -2.40 15.76 -1.52
CA TYR A 127 -2.94 16.97 -0.89
C TYR A 127 -4.47 17.04 -1.04
N GLN A 128 -4.98 16.80 -2.24
CA GLN A 128 -6.43 16.81 -2.51
C GLN A 128 -7.16 15.74 -1.69
N ALA A 129 -6.60 14.52 -1.63
CA ALA A 129 -7.18 13.42 -0.85
C ALA A 129 -7.27 13.75 0.66
N LEU A 130 -6.23 14.39 1.21
CA LEU A 130 -6.22 14.84 2.59
C LEU A 130 -7.24 15.95 2.86
N GLU A 131 -7.43 16.88 1.93
CA GLU A 131 -8.46 17.93 2.03
C GLU A 131 -9.88 17.35 1.97
N ASP A 132 -10.13 16.39 1.09
CA ASP A 132 -11.42 15.71 0.98
C ASP A 132 -11.75 14.90 2.24
N LEU A 133 -10.75 14.26 2.86
CA LEU A 133 -10.89 13.56 4.15
C LEU A 133 -11.21 14.51 5.31
N LYS A 134 -10.55 15.68 5.36
CA LYS A 134 -10.86 16.72 6.35
C LYS A 134 -12.28 17.27 6.20
N LYS A 135 -12.83 17.28 4.98
CA LYS A 135 -14.22 17.71 4.73
C LYS A 135 -15.24 16.60 5.03
N ASN A 136 -14.88 15.33 4.87
CA ASN A 136 -15.77 14.17 5.03
C ASN A 136 -15.64 13.40 6.36
N THR A 137 -14.94 13.95 7.36
CA THR A 137 -14.63 13.25 8.63
C THR A 137 -15.87 12.82 9.43
N GLY A 138 -17.07 13.30 9.07
CA GLY A 138 -18.35 12.89 9.68
C GLY A 138 -18.96 11.58 9.16
N LYS A 139 -18.38 10.91 8.16
CA LYS A 139 -18.96 9.70 7.52
C LYS A 139 -18.43 8.36 8.02
N TYR A 140 -17.36 8.34 8.81
CA TYR A 140 -16.69 7.10 9.26
C TYR A 140 -16.66 6.96 10.80
N HIS A 141 -17.68 7.48 11.49
CA HIS A 141 -17.94 7.25 12.92
C HIS A 141 -18.90 6.08 13.13
#